data_AF-U2T4Y3-F1
#
_entry.id   AF-U2T4Y3-F1
#
_cell.length_a   1.000
_cell.length_b   1.000
_cell.length_c   1.000
_cell.angle_alpha   90.00
_cell.angle_beta   90.00
_cell.angle_gamma   90.00
#
_symmetry.space_group_name_H-M   'P 1'
#
loop_
_entity.id
_entity.type
_entity.pdbx_description
1 polymer ?
#
loop_
_entity_poly.entity_id
_entity_poly.type
_entity_poly.pdbx_seq_one_letter_code
_entity_poly.pdbx_strand_id
1 'polypeptide(L)' 'MTIVLIGPPAAGKTRLGKRLAKRLGLGFVDTDARVVAAHGPISEIFADHGEPHFRALER' A
#
# COMPACT_ATOMS: atom_id res chain seq x y z
N MET A 1 0.71 -0.12 18.82
CA MET A 1 -0.37 -0.96 18.25
C MET A 1 -0.35 -0.80 16.75
N THR A 2 -0.39 -1.89 15.99
CA THR A 2 -0.38 -1.88 14.52
C THR A 2 -1.67 -2.50 14.02
N ILE A 3 -2.35 -1.82 13.09
CA ILE A 3 -3.57 -2.30 12.43
C ILE A 3 -3.27 -2.44 10.94
N VAL A 4 -3.52 -3.63 10.39
CA VAL A 4 -3.31 -3.92 8.97
C VAL A 4 -4.67 -4.11 8.31
N LEU A 5 -4.93 -3.35 7.24
CA LEU A 5 -6.14 -3.47 6.43
C LEU A 5 -5.82 -4.33 5.19
N ILE A 6 -6.45 -5.49 5.10
CA ILE A 6 -6.24 -6.46 4.00
C ILE A 6 -7.52 -6.55 3.17
N GLY A 7 -7.37 -6.74 1.86
CA GLY A 7 -8.50 -6.88 0.92
C GLY A 7 -8.08 -6.54 -0.51
N PRO A 8 -8.95 -6.80 -1.49
CA PRO A 8 -8.62 -6.57 -2.90
C PRO A 8 -8.38 -5.08 -3.22
N PRO A 9 -7.74 -4.77 -4.36
CA PRO A 9 -7.71 -3.41 -4.90
C PRO A 9 -9.10 -2.78 -4.95
N ALA A 10 -9.20 -1.47 -4.80
CA ALA A 10 -10.47 -0.71 -4.76
C ALA A 10 -11.46 -1.06 -3.63
N ALA A 11 -11.12 -1.94 -2.68
CA ALA A 11 -11.96 -2.24 -1.50
C ALA A 11 -12.12 -1.08 -0.49
N GLY A 12 -11.58 0.11 -0.77
CA GLY A 12 -11.68 1.28 0.10
C GLY A 12 -10.71 1.32 1.28
N LYS A 13 -9.69 0.46 1.31
CA LYS A 13 -8.70 0.33 2.40
C LYS A 13 -8.04 1.67 2.77
N THR A 14 -7.56 2.42 1.78
CA THR A 14 -6.92 3.74 1.99
C THR A 14 -7.88 4.75 2.62
N ARG A 15 -9.15 4.77 2.18
CA ARG A 15 -10.17 5.69 2.71
C ARG A 15 -10.53 5.34 4.16
N LEU A 16 -10.75 4.06 4.45
CA LEU A 16 -11.05 3.59 5.80
C LEU A 16 -9.85 3.80 6.74
N GLY A 17 -8.65 3.42 6.31
CA GLY A 17 -7.42 3.51 7.09
C GLY A 17 -7.10 4.93 7.52
N LYS A 18 -7.20 5.92 6.63
CA LYS A 18 -7.01 7.34 6.98
C LYS A 18 -8.00 7.81 8.06
N ARG A 19 -9.27 7.40 7.96
CA ARG A 19 -10.30 7.76 8.95
C ARG A 19 -10.06 7.07 10.29
N LEU A 20 -9.68 5.80 10.26
CA LEU A 20 -9.37 5.01 11.45
C LEU A 20 -8.15 5.56 12.19
N ALA A 21 -7.06 5.83 11.46
CA ALA A 21 -5.84 6.42 12.00
C ALA A 21 -6.13 7.76 12.69
N LYS A 22 -6.89 8.64 12.06
CA LYS A 22 -7.32 9.92 12.66
C LYS A 22 -8.12 9.72 13.95
N ARG A 23 -9.06 8.76 13.97
CA ARG A 23 -9.88 8.48 15.17
C ARG A 23 -9.08 7.89 16.33
N LEU A 24 -8.03 7.15 16.03
CA LEU A 24 -7.19 6.48 17.02
C LEU A 24 -5.92 7.26 17.39
N GLY A 25 -5.67 8.42 16.76
CA GLY A 25 -4.43 9.18 16.96
C GLY A 25 -3.18 8.45 16.45
N LEU A 26 -3.32 7.58 15.46
CA LEU A 26 -2.23 6.79 14.88
C LEU A 26 -1.75 7.38 13.55
N GLY A 27 -0.53 7.00 13.15
CA GLY A 27 -0.04 7.23 11.79
C GLY A 27 -0.77 6.35 10.76
N PHE A 28 -0.78 6.80 9.51
CA PHE A 28 -1.30 6.03 8.37
C PHE A 28 -0.18 5.82 7.35
N VAL A 29 -0.02 4.58 6.90
CA VAL A 29 0.94 4.20 5.85
C VAL A 29 0.19 3.39 4.79
N ASP A 30 0.45 3.70 3.52
CA ASP A 30 -0.01 2.96 2.36
C ASP A 30 1.21 2.26 1.74
N THR A 31 1.20 0.92 1.70
CA THR A 31 2.34 0.11 1.24
C THR A 31 2.61 0.35 -0.24
N ASP A 32 1.56 0.39 -1.06
CA ASP A 32 1.65 0.64 -2.50
C ASP A 32 2.31 2.00 -2.76
N ALA A 33 1.90 3.04 -2.01
CA ALA A 33 2.47 4.38 -2.15
C ALA A 33 3.96 4.44 -1.76
N ARG A 34 4.39 3.63 -0.78
CA ARG A 34 5.82 3.55 -0.41
C ARG A 34 6.65 2.89 -1.49
N VAL A 35 6.15 1.80 -2.08
CA VAL A 35 6.84 1.16 -3.20
C VAL A 35 6.96 2.13 -4.36
N VAL A 36 5.87 2.85 -4.70
CA VAL A 36 5.90 3.83 -5.80
C VAL A 36 6.90 4.95 -5.57
N ALA A 37 6.97 5.47 -4.34
CA ALA A 37 7.91 6.54 -4.00
C ALA A 37 9.39 6.11 -4.12
N ALA A 38 9.69 4.83 -3.93
CA ALA A 38 11.05 4.29 -3.95
C ALA A 38 11.45 3.65 -5.30
N HIS A 39 10.49 3.08 -6.03
CA HIS A 39 10.75 2.23 -7.19
C HIS A 39 10.04 2.69 -8.48
N GLY A 40 9.20 3.74 -8.40
CA GLY A 40 8.44 4.24 -9.55
C GLY A 40 7.06 3.59 -9.72
N PRO A 41 6.33 3.92 -10.80
CA PRO A 41 4.97 3.48 -11.02
C PRO A 41 4.81 1.95 -11.02
N ILE A 42 3.76 1.43 -10.35
CA ILE A 42 3.48 -0.02 -10.30
C ILE A 42 3.32 -0.61 -11.70
N SER A 43 2.73 0.13 -12.64
CA SER A 43 2.57 -0.30 -14.02
C SER A 43 3.91 -0.56 -14.73
N GLU A 44 4.93 0.25 -14.45
CA GLU A 44 6.27 0.07 -15.01
C GLU A 44 6.97 -1.12 -14.34
N ILE A 45 6.88 -1.22 -13.01
CA ILE A 45 7.39 -2.37 -12.26
C ILE A 45 6.80 -3.69 -12.79
N PHE A 46 5.49 -3.71 -13.08
CA PHE A 46 4.83 -4.89 -13.63
C PHE A 46 5.28 -5.20 -15.05
N ALA A 47 5.45 -4.18 -15.90
CA ALA A 47 5.90 -4.35 -17.27
C ALA A 47 7.34 -4.88 -17.34
N ASP A 48 8.24 -4.34 -16.51
CA ASP A 48 9.68 -4.61 -16.59
C ASP A 48 10.10 -5.84 -15.76
N HIS A 49 9.40 -6.11 -14.64
CA HIS A 49 9.82 -7.11 -13.65
C HIS A 49 8.72 -8.10 -13.24
N GLY A 50 7.47 -7.86 -13.65
CA GLY A 50 6.32 -8.70 -13.31
C GLY A 50 5.79 -8.50 -11.87
N GLU A 51 4.59 -9.01 -11.63
CA GLU A 51 3.93 -8.95 -10.33
C GLU A 51 4.74 -9.60 -9.18
N PRO A 52 5.41 -10.76 -9.35
CA PRO A 52 6.18 -11.37 -8.25
C PRO A 52 7.27 -10.47 -7.69
N HIS A 53 7.89 -9.64 -8.54
CA HIS A 53 8.89 -8.66 -8.10
C HIS A 53 8.25 -7.58 -7.25
N PHE A 54 7.13 -7.01 -7.69
CA PHE A 54 6.37 -6.04 -6.89
C PHE A 54 5.98 -6.61 -5.51
N ARG A 55 5.48 -7.85 -5.45
CA ARG A 55 5.15 -8.51 -4.17
C ARG A 55 6.37 -8.69 -3.27
N ALA A 56 7.57 -8.85 -3.84
CA ALA A 56 8.79 -8.91 -3.06
C ALA A 56 9.20 -7.54 -2.49
N LEU A 57 8.88 -6.44 -3.18
CA LEU A 57 9.11 -5.06 -2.72
C LEU A 57 8.15 -4.62 -1.60
N GLU A 58 7.01 -5.30 -1.40
CA GLU A 58 6.08 -5.02 -0.30
C GLU A 58 6.58 -5.52 1.09
N ARG A 59 7.74 -6.19 1.17
CA ARG A 59 8.30 -6.75 2.40
C ARG A 59 9.08 -5.77 3.27
#